data_AF-A0AAW3I624-F1
#
_entry.id   AF-A0AAW3I624-F1
#
_cell.length_a   1.000
_cell.length_b   1.000
_cell.length_c   1.000
_cell.angle_alpha   90.00
_cell.angle_beta   90.00
_cell.angle_gamma   90.00
#
_symmetry.space_group_name_H-M   'P 1'
#
loop_
_entity.id
_entity.type
_entity.pdbx_description
1 polymer ?
#
loop_
_entity_poly.entity_id
_entity_poly.type
_entity_poly.pdbx_seq_one_letter_code
_entity_poly.pdbx_strand_id
1 'polypeptide(L)'
;MDRAIVLIGVSQTRGHLGRLEAVESAVDLMEQWARGQGIPADRIARITDGAGEPVTTHQIYRWVRHFVEQDPVEQLIVYFSGHGSLVGRAEFWHLSDAPADQNAAVNLTGSIETALYSSVRHVVFISDACRTVVRGMAQARMQGAGIFPNPIDDDDSREVDTFYATRLGAPALEVPVRVGANHVYKAAYTEVLSDVLRGTRPHLVERGFIRPLPLKKALKKLVPEYLRKHGLPVSVDQRPDALLYSGDQAWIARFDLGVPQAGSNGLVAMISSDAESGRSDSDDLGPEDGDPEDKSAPLSAEGLVSRALCHPFDDASLEIPPLHALSEQARDVLHKAVAAVGEDVPGLEAPGLVVIGQRVQGVRCLEYDGAIKPGFGSVGAAGSADTATFHYWEFPDLWTPKQAMVQLRDGSGLLVPVFHGCIATLKWDAEGRMALHYDPLYAQADTDDMRQLQWLRAVVAEAAKQNVFEVDKTSAQALDERMAKLQFLDPALAMYAAYAYREIGEIDRIRELRDYMFQRLGVHLFDLALLSRDLLRGPYTPTDFMPATPLLSTGWVLMDALGHTLPAELRSLRQYDTGQLWAHYSPQGMQRLAGWLEPSTGQAEAYSMSAPTL
;
A
#
# COMPACT_ATOMS: atom_id res chain seq x y z
N MET A 1 -41.43 8.60 -1.53
CA MET A 1 -39.99 8.82 -1.54
C MET A 1 -39.46 8.33 -2.85
N ASP A 2 -39.00 9.25 -3.70
CA ASP A 2 -38.37 8.94 -4.98
C ASP A 2 -36.95 8.45 -4.75
N ARG A 3 -36.60 7.32 -5.35
CA ARG A 3 -35.35 6.61 -5.09
C ARG A 3 -34.67 6.22 -6.39
N ALA A 4 -33.35 6.29 -6.40
CA ALA A 4 -32.51 5.72 -7.43
C ALA A 4 -31.35 4.94 -6.81
N ILE A 5 -30.77 4.03 -7.59
CA ILE A 5 -29.58 3.28 -7.20
C ILE A 5 -28.57 3.21 -8.35
N VAL A 6 -27.30 3.42 -8.01
CA VAL A 6 -26.16 3.20 -8.89
C VAL A 6 -25.42 1.97 -8.37
N LEU A 7 -25.41 0.91 -9.15
CA LEU A 7 -24.79 -0.37 -8.86
C LEU A 7 -23.48 -0.50 -9.64
N ILE A 8 -22.37 -0.58 -8.94
CA ILE A 8 -21.02 -0.59 -9.52
C ILE A 8 -20.36 -1.92 -9.17
N GLY A 9 -19.90 -2.65 -10.18
CA GLY A 9 -19.20 -3.93 -10.01
C GLY A 9 -17.90 -3.97 -10.80
N VAL A 10 -16.78 -4.21 -10.14
CA VAL A 10 -15.47 -4.34 -10.79
C VAL A 10 -14.81 -5.65 -10.35
N SER A 11 -14.87 -6.63 -11.24
CA SER A 11 -14.35 -7.98 -11.06
C SER A 11 -12.86 -8.05 -11.37
N GLN A 12 -12.39 -7.24 -12.33
CA GLN A 12 -11.03 -7.27 -12.82
C GLN A 12 -10.44 -5.85 -12.95
N THR A 13 -9.20 -5.70 -12.49
CA THR A 13 -8.39 -4.49 -12.68
C THR A 13 -7.18 -4.80 -13.59
N ARG A 14 -6.51 -3.80 -14.15
CA ARG A 14 -5.31 -3.98 -15.02
C ARG A 14 -4.01 -4.27 -14.26
N GLY A 15 -4.07 -4.43 -12.93
CA GLY A 15 -2.92 -4.70 -12.08
C GLY A 15 -2.78 -6.17 -11.63
N HIS A 16 -1.96 -6.38 -10.61
CA HIS A 16 -1.72 -7.70 -10.00
C HIS A 16 -2.83 -8.17 -9.05
N LEU A 17 -3.90 -7.39 -8.91
CA LEU A 17 -5.04 -7.79 -8.11
C LEU A 17 -5.80 -8.89 -8.85
N GLY A 18 -5.94 -10.05 -8.20
CA GLY A 18 -6.65 -11.19 -8.77
C GLY A 18 -8.10 -10.85 -9.12
N ARG A 19 -8.66 -11.62 -10.05
CA ARG A 19 -10.07 -11.54 -10.42
C ARG A 19 -10.94 -11.87 -9.20
N LEU A 20 -11.97 -11.05 -8.97
CA LEU A 20 -13.01 -11.30 -7.99
C LEU A 20 -14.18 -12.03 -8.67
N GLU A 21 -14.58 -13.16 -8.11
CA GLU A 21 -15.53 -14.08 -8.74
C GLU A 21 -16.98 -13.83 -8.31
N ALA A 22 -17.19 -13.13 -7.18
CA ALA A 22 -18.51 -12.91 -6.61
C ALA A 22 -19.14 -11.56 -6.98
N VAL A 23 -18.39 -10.64 -7.59
CA VAL A 23 -18.82 -9.26 -7.88
C VAL A 23 -20.14 -9.20 -8.66
N GLU A 24 -20.24 -9.90 -9.79
CA GLU A 24 -21.48 -9.90 -10.59
C GLU A 24 -22.67 -10.44 -9.81
N SER A 25 -22.48 -11.52 -9.05
CA SER A 25 -23.55 -12.10 -8.23
C SER A 25 -23.99 -11.15 -7.10
N ALA A 26 -23.06 -10.35 -6.57
CA ALA A 26 -23.35 -9.35 -5.55
C ALA A 26 -24.16 -8.17 -6.13
N VAL A 27 -23.80 -7.71 -7.33
CA VAL A 27 -24.57 -6.70 -8.08
C VAL A 27 -25.99 -7.22 -8.39
N ASP A 28 -26.13 -8.47 -8.83
CA ASP A 28 -27.44 -9.10 -9.11
C ASP A 28 -28.34 -9.11 -7.86
N LEU A 29 -27.79 -9.44 -6.70
CA LEU A 29 -28.54 -9.47 -5.44
C LEU A 29 -29.09 -8.10 -5.07
N MET A 30 -28.29 -7.04 -5.27
CA MET A 30 -28.67 -5.66 -4.98
C MET A 30 -29.64 -5.10 -6.02
N GLU A 31 -29.49 -5.46 -7.30
CA GLU A 31 -30.46 -5.12 -8.34
C GLU A 31 -31.84 -5.74 -8.07
N GLN A 32 -31.87 -7.03 -7.75
CA GLN A 32 -33.11 -7.73 -7.38
C GLN A 32 -33.77 -7.09 -6.16
N TRP A 33 -32.97 -6.73 -5.15
CA TRP A 33 -33.47 -6.03 -3.98
C TRP A 33 -34.06 -4.65 -4.34
N ALA A 34 -33.36 -3.85 -5.14
CA ALA A 34 -33.84 -2.54 -5.59
C ALA A 34 -35.18 -2.63 -6.32
N ARG A 35 -35.32 -3.60 -7.24
CA ARG A 35 -36.58 -3.90 -7.92
C ARG A 35 -37.68 -4.31 -6.94
N GLY A 36 -37.36 -5.18 -5.98
CA GLY A 36 -38.28 -5.61 -4.92
C GLY A 36 -38.73 -4.48 -3.99
N GLN A 37 -37.94 -3.41 -3.89
CA GLN A 37 -38.28 -2.18 -3.17
C GLN A 37 -39.09 -1.17 -4.01
N GLY A 38 -39.42 -1.52 -5.26
CA GLY A 38 -40.20 -0.68 -6.16
C GLY A 38 -39.42 0.46 -6.81
N ILE A 39 -38.08 0.37 -6.87
CA ILE A 39 -37.26 1.35 -7.61
C ILE A 39 -37.51 1.13 -9.12
N PRO A 40 -37.95 2.16 -9.87
CA PRO A 40 -38.18 2.06 -11.31
C PRO A 40 -36.93 1.63 -12.09
N ALA A 41 -37.11 0.89 -13.19
CA ALA A 41 -35.98 0.33 -13.95
C ALA A 41 -35.05 1.41 -14.55
N ASP A 42 -35.60 2.55 -14.93
CA ASP A 42 -34.88 3.74 -15.41
C ASP A 42 -34.10 4.48 -14.30
N ARG A 43 -34.37 4.16 -13.04
CA ARG A 43 -33.65 4.66 -11.85
C ARG A 43 -32.70 3.63 -11.23
N ILE A 44 -32.43 2.53 -11.94
CA ILE A 44 -31.44 1.52 -11.59
C ILE A 44 -30.31 1.58 -12.62
N ALA A 45 -29.20 2.22 -12.27
CA ALA A 45 -28.02 2.27 -13.12
C ALA A 45 -27.08 1.10 -12.78
N ARG A 46 -26.88 0.17 -13.71
CA ARG A 46 -25.91 -0.94 -13.57
C ARG A 46 -24.66 -0.65 -14.38
N ILE A 47 -23.50 -0.66 -13.73
CA ILE A 47 -22.20 -0.37 -14.34
C ILE A 47 -21.22 -1.46 -13.89
N THR A 48 -20.99 -2.47 -14.73
CA THR A 48 -20.10 -3.60 -14.39
C THR A 48 -19.15 -3.98 -15.53
N ASP A 49 -18.07 -4.67 -15.18
CA ASP A 49 -17.07 -5.17 -16.13
C ASP A 49 -17.32 -6.61 -16.60
N GLY A 50 -18.39 -7.26 -16.15
CA GLY A 50 -18.72 -8.65 -16.52
C GLY A 50 -18.94 -8.88 -18.02
N ALA A 51 -19.36 -7.84 -18.77
CA ALA A 51 -19.51 -7.89 -20.22
C ALA A 51 -18.19 -7.62 -20.99
N GLY A 52 -17.07 -7.44 -20.27
CA GLY A 52 -15.78 -7.05 -20.85
C GLY A 52 -15.65 -5.55 -21.13
N GLU A 53 -16.64 -4.74 -20.73
CA GLU A 53 -16.58 -3.28 -20.82
C GLU A 53 -15.92 -2.69 -19.57
N PRO A 54 -14.90 -1.82 -19.68
CA PRO A 54 -14.27 -1.24 -18.50
C PRO A 54 -15.23 -0.28 -17.79
N VAL A 55 -15.25 -0.36 -16.46
CA VAL A 55 -15.93 0.60 -15.60
C VAL A 55 -15.03 1.83 -15.41
N THR A 56 -15.60 3.01 -15.61
CA THR A 56 -14.89 4.30 -15.55
C THR A 56 -15.56 5.27 -14.61
N THR A 57 -14.79 6.21 -14.06
CA THR A 57 -15.31 7.30 -13.21
C THR A 57 -16.34 8.15 -13.94
N HIS A 58 -16.13 8.38 -15.24
CA HIS A 58 -17.05 9.17 -16.08
C HIS A 58 -18.45 8.55 -16.20
N GLN A 59 -18.54 7.22 -16.38
CA GLN A 59 -19.82 6.51 -16.43
C GLN A 59 -20.58 6.67 -15.11
N ILE A 60 -19.88 6.49 -13.97
CA ILE A 60 -20.47 6.61 -12.64
C ILE A 60 -20.94 8.05 -12.40
N TYR A 61 -20.07 9.03 -12.64
CA TYR A 61 -20.38 10.46 -12.48
C TYR A 61 -21.60 10.87 -13.31
N ARG A 62 -21.73 10.40 -14.56
CA ARG A 62 -22.88 10.73 -15.41
C ARG A 62 -24.20 10.28 -14.80
N TRP A 63 -24.26 9.08 -14.23
CA TRP A 63 -25.46 8.57 -13.57
C TRP A 63 -25.76 9.28 -12.26
N VAL A 64 -24.75 9.52 -11.42
CA VAL A 64 -24.92 10.29 -10.18
C VAL A 64 -25.43 11.70 -10.51
N ARG A 65 -24.78 12.40 -11.45
CA ARG A 65 -25.21 13.71 -11.91
C ARG A 65 -26.64 13.71 -12.45
N HIS A 66 -27.04 12.69 -13.20
CA HIS A 66 -28.41 12.56 -13.68
C HIS A 66 -29.41 12.57 -12.52
N PHE A 67 -29.19 11.76 -11.48
CA PHE A 67 -30.07 11.67 -10.31
C PHE A 67 -29.94 12.83 -9.30
N VAL A 68 -28.93 13.69 -9.46
CA VAL A 68 -28.73 14.89 -8.63
C VAL A 68 -29.30 16.14 -9.30
N GLU A 69 -29.09 16.31 -10.60
CA GLU A 69 -29.39 17.56 -11.33
C GLU A 69 -30.55 17.44 -12.33
N GLN A 70 -30.76 16.28 -12.96
CA GLN A 70 -31.64 16.14 -14.14
C GLN A 70 -32.97 15.45 -13.81
N ASP A 71 -32.91 14.37 -13.04
CA ASP A 71 -34.05 13.66 -12.45
C ASP A 71 -33.80 13.52 -10.93
N PRO A 72 -33.89 14.64 -10.18
CA PRO A 72 -33.51 14.67 -8.77
C PRO A 72 -34.35 13.72 -7.92
N VAL A 73 -33.68 12.87 -7.15
CA VAL A 73 -34.32 11.90 -6.25
C VAL A 73 -34.22 12.33 -4.78
N GLU A 74 -35.10 11.76 -3.94
CA GLU A 74 -35.06 12.00 -2.49
C GLU A 74 -34.02 11.11 -1.80
N GLN A 75 -33.80 9.90 -2.32
CA GLN A 75 -32.75 8.99 -1.86
C GLN A 75 -31.92 8.46 -3.03
N LEU A 76 -30.60 8.61 -2.95
CA LEU A 76 -29.67 8.00 -3.89
C LEU A 76 -28.81 6.96 -3.16
N ILE A 77 -28.88 5.71 -3.60
CA ILE A 77 -28.02 4.63 -3.10
C ILE A 77 -26.89 4.40 -4.09
N VAL A 78 -25.65 4.42 -3.62
CA VAL A 78 -24.47 4.10 -4.41
C VAL A 78 -23.83 2.85 -3.82
N TYR A 79 -23.92 1.74 -4.56
CA TYR A 79 -23.39 0.46 -4.16
C TYR A 79 -22.16 0.10 -5.00
N PHE A 80 -21.09 -0.33 -4.34
CA PHE A 80 -19.88 -0.81 -4.99
C PHE A 80 -19.50 -2.20 -4.47
N SER A 81 -19.11 -3.08 -5.40
CA SER A 81 -18.48 -4.37 -5.13
C SER A 81 -17.20 -4.50 -5.95
N GLY A 82 -16.07 -4.74 -5.30
CA GLY A 82 -14.80 -4.91 -6.01
C GLY A 82 -13.59 -4.65 -5.12
N HIS A 83 -12.45 -4.41 -5.75
CA HIS A 83 -11.22 -4.05 -5.03
C HIS A 83 -11.33 -2.66 -4.40
N GLY A 84 -10.80 -2.54 -3.20
CA GLY A 84 -10.76 -1.28 -2.44
C GLY A 84 -9.48 -1.14 -1.66
N SER A 85 -9.11 0.09 -1.37
CA SER A 85 -7.89 0.37 -0.62
C SER A 85 -7.98 1.65 0.20
N LEU A 86 -7.06 1.79 1.14
CA LEU A 86 -6.92 2.95 2.00
C LEU A 86 -5.60 3.68 1.69
N VAL A 87 -5.67 4.88 1.12
CA VAL A 87 -4.51 5.77 0.87
C VAL A 87 -4.66 7.01 1.75
N GLY A 88 -3.68 7.33 2.60
CA GLY A 88 -3.70 8.61 3.35
C GLY A 88 -4.93 8.81 4.25
N ARG A 89 -5.57 7.72 4.72
CA ARG A 89 -6.86 7.68 5.44
C ARG A 89 -8.11 7.93 4.59
N ALA A 90 -7.98 8.13 3.28
CA ALA A 90 -9.08 8.16 2.33
C ALA A 90 -9.32 6.77 1.72
N GLU A 91 -10.59 6.40 1.56
CA GLU A 91 -11.01 5.14 0.93
C GLU A 91 -11.17 5.30 -0.58
N PHE A 92 -10.66 4.31 -1.31
CA PHE A 92 -10.71 4.26 -2.78
C PHE A 92 -11.37 2.98 -3.26
N TRP A 93 -12.28 3.11 -4.23
CA TRP A 93 -12.79 1.98 -5.01
C TRP A 93 -12.02 1.89 -6.31
N HIS A 94 -11.42 0.73 -6.59
CA HIS A 94 -10.63 0.53 -7.80
C HIS A 94 -11.56 0.24 -8.97
N LEU A 95 -11.38 0.95 -10.09
CA LEU A 95 -12.10 0.71 -11.32
C LEU A 95 -11.25 -0.11 -12.30
N SER A 96 -11.81 -0.48 -13.45
CA SER A 96 -11.22 -1.49 -14.33
C SER A 96 -9.79 -1.16 -14.79
N ASP A 97 -9.48 0.12 -14.98
CA ASP A 97 -8.16 0.54 -15.45
C ASP A 97 -7.14 0.83 -14.32
N ALA A 98 -7.53 0.63 -13.05
CA ALA A 98 -6.59 0.70 -11.93
C ALA A 98 -5.56 -0.45 -11.97
N PRO A 99 -4.35 -0.28 -11.42
CA PRO A 99 -3.73 0.98 -10.99
C PRO A 99 -3.02 1.71 -12.15
N ALA A 100 -3.17 1.24 -13.38
CA ALA A 100 -2.47 1.80 -14.54
C ALA A 100 -2.86 3.26 -14.81
N ASP A 101 -4.13 3.62 -14.58
CA ASP A 101 -4.61 4.99 -14.53
C ASP A 101 -4.86 5.43 -13.08
N GLN A 102 -4.19 6.50 -12.65
CA GLN A 102 -4.31 7.08 -11.30
C GLN A 102 -5.71 7.65 -11.01
N ASN A 103 -6.48 7.95 -12.05
CA ASN A 103 -7.85 8.43 -11.98
C ASN A 103 -8.90 7.31 -12.14
N ALA A 104 -8.49 6.07 -12.43
CA ALA A 104 -9.37 4.91 -12.52
C ALA A 104 -9.75 4.37 -11.13
N ALA A 105 -10.06 5.27 -10.20
CA ALA A 105 -10.56 4.95 -8.88
C ALA A 105 -11.64 5.97 -8.48
N VAL A 106 -12.62 5.57 -7.68
CA VAL A 106 -13.49 6.52 -6.99
C VAL A 106 -12.83 6.89 -5.67
N ASN A 107 -12.58 8.18 -5.45
CA ASN A 107 -12.25 8.71 -4.13
C ASN A 107 -13.54 8.75 -3.31
N LEU A 108 -13.81 7.71 -2.53
CA LEU A 108 -15.05 7.57 -1.78
C LEU A 108 -15.15 8.65 -0.71
N THR A 109 -14.07 8.92 0.03
CA THR A 109 -14.05 9.94 1.08
C THR A 109 -14.40 11.32 0.51
N GLY A 110 -13.75 11.74 -0.57
CA GLY A 110 -14.08 13.00 -1.24
C GLY A 110 -15.50 13.02 -1.82
N SER A 111 -15.98 11.88 -2.33
CA SER A 111 -17.36 11.78 -2.83
C SER A 111 -18.41 11.91 -1.72
N ILE A 112 -18.13 11.41 -0.51
CA ILE A 112 -18.97 11.60 0.67
C ILE A 112 -18.99 13.09 1.06
N GLU A 113 -17.82 13.74 1.09
CA GLU A 113 -17.71 15.18 1.39
C GLU A 113 -18.52 16.03 0.41
N THR A 114 -18.43 15.76 -0.89
CA THR A 114 -19.23 16.47 -1.89
C THR A 114 -20.73 16.13 -1.79
N ALA A 115 -21.09 14.88 -1.48
CA ALA A 115 -22.48 14.45 -1.35
C ALA A 115 -23.22 15.14 -0.19
N LEU A 116 -22.50 15.52 0.89
CA LEU A 116 -23.05 16.28 2.00
C LEU A 116 -23.67 17.61 1.56
N TYR A 117 -23.23 18.18 0.44
CA TYR A 117 -23.73 19.46 -0.08
C TYR A 117 -24.55 19.29 -1.37
N SER A 118 -25.00 18.06 -1.66
CA SER A 118 -25.84 17.79 -2.84
C SER A 118 -27.31 18.16 -2.62
N SER A 119 -28.09 18.16 -3.69
CA SER A 119 -29.55 18.37 -3.64
C SER A 119 -30.33 17.16 -3.09
N VAL A 120 -29.69 15.98 -2.98
CA VAL A 120 -30.34 14.73 -2.57
C VAL A 120 -30.48 14.69 -1.06
N ARG A 121 -31.69 14.45 -0.56
CA ARG A 121 -31.98 14.51 0.88
C ARG A 121 -31.28 13.43 1.69
N HIS A 122 -31.18 12.22 1.15
CA HIS A 122 -30.51 11.09 1.80
C HIS A 122 -29.63 10.32 0.80
N VAL A 123 -28.32 10.38 0.96
CA VAL A 123 -27.38 9.58 0.16
C VAL A 123 -26.89 8.40 0.98
N VAL A 124 -26.87 7.20 0.39
CA VAL A 124 -26.38 5.99 1.05
C VAL A 124 -25.27 5.36 0.22
N PHE A 125 -24.05 5.36 0.73
CA PHE A 125 -22.94 4.61 0.16
C PHE A 125 -22.89 3.22 0.80
N ILE A 126 -22.72 2.19 -0.03
CA ILE A 126 -22.52 0.81 0.41
C ILE A 126 -21.26 0.28 -0.28
N SER A 127 -20.20 0.07 0.50
CA SER A 127 -18.88 -0.33 0.04
C SER A 127 -18.59 -1.78 0.40
N ASP A 128 -18.78 -2.71 -0.54
CA ASP A 128 -18.28 -4.08 -0.46
C ASP A 128 -16.87 -4.18 -1.06
N ALA A 129 -15.90 -3.66 -0.31
CA ALA A 129 -14.51 -3.58 -0.73
C ALA A 129 -13.57 -3.61 0.48
N CYS A 130 -12.32 -4.03 0.25
CA CYS A 130 -11.27 -3.97 1.26
C CYS A 130 -11.01 -2.53 1.71
N ARG A 131 -10.62 -2.37 2.98
CA ARG A 131 -10.13 -1.10 3.53
C ARG A 131 -8.70 -1.25 4.05
N THR A 132 -7.95 -2.13 3.40
CA THR A 132 -6.54 -2.39 3.70
C THR A 132 -5.70 -1.26 3.14
N VAL A 133 -4.59 -0.97 3.83
CA VAL A 133 -3.59 -0.06 3.29
C VAL A 133 -3.09 -0.65 1.97
N VAL A 134 -2.89 0.26 1.03
CA VAL A 134 -2.51 -0.07 -0.33
C VAL A 134 -1.16 -0.78 -0.35
N ARG A 135 -1.07 -1.86 -1.14
CA ARG A 135 0.16 -2.61 -1.34
C ARG A 135 0.81 -2.15 -2.65
N GLY A 136 1.86 -1.33 -2.55
CA GLY A 136 2.66 -0.87 -3.69
C GLY A 136 2.43 0.58 -4.15
N MET A 137 3.50 1.18 -4.68
CA MET A 137 3.59 2.61 -5.03
C MET A 137 2.61 3.07 -6.11
N ALA A 138 2.27 2.23 -7.11
CA ALA A 138 1.33 2.60 -8.17
C ALA A 138 -0.09 2.82 -7.63
N GLN A 139 -0.55 1.95 -6.75
CA GLN A 139 -1.84 2.09 -6.09
C GLN A 139 -1.79 3.21 -5.02
N ALA A 140 -0.63 3.45 -4.37
CA ALA A 140 -0.46 4.53 -3.40
C ALA A 140 -0.48 5.94 -4.04
N ARG A 141 -0.30 6.03 -5.36
CA ARG A 141 -0.45 7.25 -6.17
C ARG A 141 -1.85 7.47 -6.73
N MET A 142 -2.80 6.57 -6.45
CA MET A 142 -4.18 6.79 -6.90
C MET A 142 -4.71 8.08 -6.29
N GLN A 143 -5.12 9.00 -7.15
CA GLN A 143 -5.82 10.22 -6.76
C GLN A 143 -7.33 9.97 -6.72
N GLY A 144 -7.81 9.10 -7.61
CA GLY A 144 -9.21 8.85 -7.84
C GLY A 144 -9.98 10.10 -8.27
N ALA A 145 -11.25 9.93 -8.63
CA ALA A 145 -12.15 11.04 -8.90
C ALA A 145 -13.34 11.03 -7.93
N GLY A 146 -13.84 12.22 -7.60
CA GLY A 146 -15.15 12.37 -6.99
C GLY A 146 -16.25 12.04 -7.99
N ILE A 147 -17.32 11.39 -7.54
CA ILE A 147 -18.45 11.02 -8.41
C ILE A 147 -19.68 11.93 -8.25
N PHE A 148 -19.63 12.90 -7.34
CA PHE A 148 -20.69 13.90 -7.16
C PHE A 148 -20.32 15.23 -7.82
N PRO A 149 -21.29 15.95 -8.40
CA PRO A 149 -21.08 17.33 -8.85
C PRO A 149 -20.71 18.25 -7.68
N ASN A 150 -19.87 19.26 -7.94
CA ASN A 150 -19.54 20.27 -6.93
C ASN A 150 -20.77 21.11 -6.59
N PRO A 151 -21.04 21.38 -5.30
CA PRO A 151 -22.10 22.28 -4.88
C PRO A 151 -21.77 23.71 -5.34
N ILE A 152 -22.75 24.41 -5.90
CA ILE A 152 -22.57 25.80 -6.34
C ILE A 152 -23.03 26.79 -5.23
N ASP A 153 -24.05 26.46 -4.41
CA ASP A 153 -24.66 27.41 -3.47
C ASP A 153 -25.40 26.77 -2.25
N ASP A 154 -24.97 25.64 -1.68
CA ASP A 154 -25.69 24.98 -0.56
C ASP A 154 -24.86 24.94 0.74
N ASP A 155 -25.30 25.69 1.74
CA ASP A 155 -24.64 25.80 3.06
C ASP A 155 -25.13 24.73 4.06
N ASP A 156 -26.22 24.01 3.77
CA ASP A 156 -26.81 23.02 4.68
C ASP A 156 -26.36 21.58 4.33
N SER A 157 -25.75 20.90 5.29
CA SER A 157 -25.36 19.49 5.12
C SER A 157 -26.57 18.54 5.03
N ARG A 158 -26.56 17.61 4.07
CA ARG A 158 -27.56 16.54 3.86
C ARG A 158 -27.26 15.28 4.66
N GLU A 159 -28.25 14.40 4.75
CA GLU A 159 -28.09 13.10 5.40
C GLU A 159 -27.28 12.17 4.48
N VAL A 160 -26.06 11.79 4.89
CA VAL A 160 -25.23 10.84 4.13
C VAL A 160 -24.85 9.67 5.03
N ASP A 161 -25.28 8.46 4.70
CA ASP A 161 -24.86 7.25 5.43
C ASP A 161 -23.89 6.44 4.60
N THR A 162 -22.85 5.89 5.22
CA THR A 162 -21.88 5.01 4.56
C THR A 162 -21.76 3.70 5.30
N PHE A 163 -22.00 2.58 4.63
CA PHE A 163 -21.82 1.24 5.16
C PHE A 163 -20.62 0.58 4.50
N TYR A 164 -19.70 0.07 5.32
CA TYR A 164 -18.49 -0.62 4.89
C TYR A 164 -18.57 -2.10 5.23
N ALA A 165 -18.16 -2.95 4.28
CA ALA A 165 -18.09 -4.39 4.47
C ALA A 165 -17.14 -4.84 5.58
N THR A 166 -16.19 -3.96 5.93
CA THR A 166 -15.15 -4.24 6.91
C THR A 166 -14.67 -2.97 7.60
N ARG A 167 -13.93 -3.14 8.70
CA ARG A 167 -13.34 -2.05 9.47
C ARG A 167 -12.11 -1.50 8.76
N LEU A 168 -11.69 -0.30 9.15
CA LEU A 168 -10.45 0.29 8.65
C LEU A 168 -9.27 -0.67 8.85
N GLY A 169 -8.46 -0.88 7.81
CA GLY A 169 -7.29 -1.76 7.81
C GLY A 169 -7.58 -3.25 7.58
N ALA A 170 -8.83 -3.65 7.40
CA ALA A 170 -9.22 -5.06 7.26
C ALA A 170 -9.71 -5.40 5.84
N PRO A 171 -9.65 -6.69 5.44
CA PRO A 171 -10.15 -7.14 4.14
C PRO A 171 -11.68 -7.34 4.15
N ALA A 172 -12.27 -7.30 2.95
CA ALA A 172 -13.61 -7.80 2.64
C ALA A 172 -13.45 -9.06 1.78
N LEU A 173 -14.26 -10.10 2.03
CA LEU A 173 -13.96 -11.45 1.56
C LEU A 173 -15.04 -12.04 0.66
N GLU A 174 -14.57 -12.81 -0.33
CA GLU A 174 -15.38 -13.76 -1.08
C GLU A 174 -15.22 -15.15 -0.48
N VAL A 175 -16.35 -15.86 -0.31
CA VAL A 175 -16.39 -17.16 0.36
C VAL A 175 -16.81 -18.21 -0.65
N PRO A 176 -16.07 -19.33 -0.77
CA PRO A 176 -16.49 -20.43 -1.63
C PRO A 176 -17.69 -21.17 -1.01
N VAL A 177 -18.79 -21.25 -1.75
CA VAL A 177 -20.00 -21.98 -1.37
C VAL A 177 -20.17 -23.17 -2.32
N ARG A 178 -20.40 -24.37 -1.77
CA ARG A 178 -20.68 -25.56 -2.58
C ARG A 178 -22.09 -25.49 -3.16
N VAL A 179 -22.19 -25.60 -4.48
CA VAL A 179 -23.45 -25.74 -5.22
C VAL A 179 -23.33 -26.98 -6.10
N GLY A 180 -23.94 -28.09 -5.64
CA GLY A 180 -23.75 -29.40 -6.26
C GLY A 180 -22.30 -29.87 -6.16
N ALA A 181 -21.65 -30.13 -7.30
CA ALA A 181 -20.25 -30.53 -7.38
C ALA A 181 -19.26 -29.35 -7.51
N ASN A 182 -19.74 -28.12 -7.72
CA ASN A 182 -18.90 -26.95 -7.98
C ASN A 182 -18.85 -26.01 -6.76
N HIS A 183 -17.81 -25.17 -6.70
CA HIS A 183 -17.76 -24.04 -5.77
C HIS A 183 -18.10 -22.75 -6.52
N VAL A 184 -18.96 -21.93 -5.92
CA VAL A 184 -19.30 -20.58 -6.38
C VAL A 184 -18.89 -19.61 -5.29
N TYR A 185 -18.15 -18.57 -5.65
CA TYR A 185 -17.74 -17.54 -4.71
C TYR A 185 -18.89 -16.57 -4.44
N LYS A 186 -19.06 -16.20 -3.18
CA LYS A 186 -20.09 -15.27 -2.71
C LYS A 186 -19.46 -14.16 -1.87
N ALA A 187 -19.83 -12.90 -2.14
CA ALA A 187 -19.34 -11.77 -1.36
C ALA A 187 -20.01 -11.78 0.01
N ALA A 188 -19.25 -12.06 1.07
CA ALA A 188 -19.80 -12.37 2.40
C ALA A 188 -20.68 -11.24 2.95
N TYR A 189 -20.24 -10.00 2.73
CA TYR A 189 -20.96 -8.83 3.21
C TYR A 189 -22.28 -8.64 2.44
N THR A 190 -22.24 -8.64 1.11
CA THR A 190 -23.45 -8.43 0.29
C THR A 190 -24.48 -9.54 0.46
N GLU A 191 -24.08 -10.79 0.64
CA GLU A 191 -25.01 -11.89 0.95
C GLU A 191 -25.81 -11.60 2.24
N VAL A 192 -25.11 -11.25 3.32
CA VAL A 192 -25.74 -10.95 4.61
C VAL A 192 -26.54 -9.64 4.56
N LEU A 193 -26.03 -8.63 3.86
CA LEU A 193 -26.72 -7.37 3.66
C LEU A 193 -28.04 -7.59 2.90
N SER A 194 -28.01 -8.30 1.77
CA SER A 194 -29.19 -8.57 0.96
C SER A 194 -30.22 -9.40 1.73
N ASP A 195 -29.78 -10.41 2.49
CA ASP A 195 -30.63 -11.18 3.40
C ASP A 195 -31.41 -10.26 4.36
N VAL A 196 -30.69 -9.39 5.08
CA VAL A 196 -31.31 -8.43 6.00
C VAL A 196 -32.24 -7.49 5.25
N LEU A 197 -31.78 -6.87 4.16
CA LEU A 197 -32.52 -5.86 3.40
C LEU A 197 -33.78 -6.40 2.70
N ARG A 198 -33.87 -7.71 2.47
CA ARG A 198 -35.08 -8.40 1.98
C ARG A 198 -36.06 -8.77 3.10
N GLY A 199 -35.74 -8.48 4.36
CA GLY A 199 -36.65 -8.66 5.49
C GLY A 199 -36.71 -10.11 6.01
N THR A 200 -35.73 -10.96 5.67
CA THR A 200 -35.67 -12.36 6.18
C THR A 200 -35.46 -12.43 7.69
N ARG A 201 -35.16 -11.28 8.33
CA ARG A 201 -34.99 -11.10 9.76
C ARG A 201 -36.05 -10.14 10.30
N PRO A 202 -37.26 -10.62 10.62
CA PRO A 202 -38.39 -9.76 10.99
C PRO A 202 -38.13 -8.83 12.18
N HIS A 203 -37.28 -9.25 13.12
CA HIS A 203 -36.93 -8.44 14.30
C HIS A 203 -36.12 -7.17 13.97
N LEU A 204 -35.55 -7.06 12.76
CA LEU A 204 -34.88 -5.86 12.28
C LEU A 204 -35.81 -4.91 11.51
N VAL A 205 -37.05 -5.34 11.24
CA VAL A 205 -38.07 -4.53 10.56
C VAL A 205 -38.87 -3.76 11.61
N GLU A 206 -38.47 -2.53 11.87
CA GLU A 206 -39.10 -1.64 12.84
C GLU A 206 -40.20 -0.81 12.16
N ARG A 207 -41.46 -1.08 12.50
CA ARG A 207 -42.63 -0.39 11.92
C ARG A 207 -42.63 -0.41 10.38
N GLY A 208 -42.20 -1.52 9.79
CA GLY A 208 -42.16 -1.69 8.33
C GLY A 208 -40.87 -1.17 7.68
N PHE A 209 -39.87 -0.75 8.45
CA PHE A 209 -38.63 -0.19 7.91
C PHE A 209 -37.38 -0.87 8.47
N ILE A 210 -36.35 -1.00 7.63
CA ILE A 210 -34.99 -1.27 8.10
C ILE A 210 -34.28 0.07 8.23
N ARG A 211 -33.90 0.42 9.44
CA ARG A 211 -33.25 1.69 9.79
C ARG A 211 -31.71 1.56 9.82
N PRO A 212 -30.96 2.66 9.57
CA PRO A 212 -29.50 2.61 9.48
C PRO A 212 -28.79 2.07 10.74
N LEU A 213 -29.16 2.55 11.93
CA LEU A 213 -28.50 2.15 13.18
C LEU A 213 -28.75 0.66 13.56
N PRO A 214 -30.00 0.15 13.54
CA PRO A 214 -30.25 -1.28 13.70
C PRO A 214 -29.53 -2.13 12.65
N LEU A 215 -29.51 -1.70 11.38
CA LEU A 215 -28.79 -2.38 10.31
C LEU A 215 -27.28 -2.46 10.61
N LYS A 216 -26.64 -1.35 10.98
CA LYS A 216 -25.22 -1.31 11.41
C LYS A 216 -24.94 -2.34 12.50
N LYS A 217 -25.76 -2.36 13.55
CA LYS A 217 -25.60 -3.30 14.69
C LYS A 217 -25.77 -4.75 14.25
N ALA A 218 -26.74 -5.01 13.37
CA ALA A 218 -26.98 -6.34 12.84
C ALA A 218 -25.80 -6.82 12.00
N LEU A 219 -25.37 -6.07 10.98
CA LEU A 219 -24.28 -6.47 10.08
C LEU A 219 -22.98 -6.78 10.84
N LYS A 220 -22.65 -5.98 11.85
CA LYS A 220 -21.47 -6.19 12.72
C LYS A 220 -21.47 -7.56 13.43
N LYS A 221 -22.64 -8.14 13.67
CA LYS A 221 -22.81 -9.48 14.27
C LYS A 221 -22.91 -10.57 13.20
N LEU A 222 -23.73 -10.32 12.18
CA LEU A 222 -24.17 -11.35 11.24
C LEU A 222 -23.12 -11.73 10.21
N VAL A 223 -22.26 -10.80 9.79
CA VAL A 223 -21.18 -11.11 8.83
C VAL A 223 -20.14 -12.06 9.45
N PRO A 224 -19.60 -11.81 10.66
CA PRO A 224 -18.76 -12.79 11.33
C PRO A 224 -19.43 -14.16 11.55
N GLU A 225 -20.73 -14.21 11.83
CA GLU A 225 -21.48 -15.47 11.94
C GLU A 225 -21.55 -16.21 10.60
N TYR A 226 -21.79 -15.49 9.50
CA TYR A 226 -21.81 -16.05 8.16
C TYR A 226 -20.45 -16.66 7.78
N LEU A 227 -19.35 -15.96 8.04
CA LEU A 227 -18.00 -16.44 7.76
C LEU A 227 -17.70 -17.74 8.52
N ARG A 228 -18.01 -17.80 9.82
CA ARG A 228 -17.85 -19.02 10.63
C ARG A 228 -18.69 -20.18 10.13
N LYS A 229 -19.94 -19.92 9.72
CA LYS A 229 -20.84 -20.94 9.16
C LYS A 229 -20.27 -21.58 7.90
N HIS A 230 -19.48 -20.84 7.13
CA HIS A 230 -18.84 -21.32 5.90
C HIS A 230 -17.40 -21.78 6.11
N GLY A 231 -17.00 -22.07 7.36
CA GLY A 231 -15.74 -22.75 7.67
C GLY A 231 -14.50 -21.87 7.69
N LEU A 232 -14.64 -20.53 7.66
CA LEU A 232 -13.50 -19.62 7.82
C LEU A 232 -13.05 -19.56 9.30
N PRO A 233 -11.73 -19.54 9.58
CA PRO A 233 -11.22 -19.56 10.94
C PRO A 233 -11.58 -18.28 11.71
N VAL A 234 -11.62 -18.37 13.03
CA VAL A 234 -11.97 -17.23 13.93
C VAL A 234 -10.98 -16.07 13.82
N SER A 235 -9.76 -16.32 13.35
CA SER A 235 -8.74 -15.32 13.06
C SER A 235 -9.04 -14.45 11.83
N VAL A 236 -9.98 -14.86 10.97
CA VAL A 236 -10.42 -14.07 9.82
C VAL A 236 -11.22 -12.87 10.32
N ASP A 237 -10.69 -11.67 10.09
CA ASP A 237 -11.21 -10.45 10.67
C ASP A 237 -11.89 -9.55 9.62
N GLN A 238 -13.12 -9.92 9.25
CA GLN A 238 -14.03 -9.03 8.54
C GLN A 238 -15.17 -8.62 9.48
N ARG A 239 -15.16 -7.34 9.87
CA ARG A 239 -16.16 -6.75 10.78
C ARG A 239 -16.75 -5.50 10.16
N PRO A 240 -18.02 -5.53 9.71
CA PRO A 240 -18.65 -4.37 9.12
C PRO A 240 -18.69 -3.17 10.07
N ASP A 241 -18.64 -1.97 9.48
CA ASP A 241 -18.82 -0.71 10.19
C ASP A 241 -19.65 0.26 9.33
N ALA A 242 -20.15 1.34 9.92
CA ALA A 242 -20.88 2.36 9.18
C ALA A 242 -20.72 3.74 9.82
N LEU A 243 -20.63 4.77 8.99
CA LEU A 243 -20.71 6.18 9.39
C LEU A 243 -22.13 6.65 9.08
N LEU A 244 -22.86 7.10 10.11
CA LEU A 244 -24.26 7.47 9.99
C LEU A 244 -24.40 8.96 10.31
N TYR A 245 -24.92 9.72 9.35
CA TYR A 245 -25.24 11.15 9.52
C TYR A 245 -26.74 11.42 9.43
N SER A 246 -27.53 10.42 9.03
CA SER A 246 -28.99 10.52 9.01
C SER A 246 -29.63 10.46 10.40
N GLY A 247 -30.80 11.09 10.52
CA GLY A 247 -31.59 11.04 11.75
C GLY A 247 -32.35 9.72 11.94
N ASP A 248 -32.94 9.54 13.12
CA ASP A 248 -33.65 8.31 13.51
C ASP A 248 -34.82 7.93 12.57
N GLN A 249 -35.33 8.87 11.78
CA GLN A 249 -36.43 8.64 10.83
C GLN A 249 -35.98 8.08 9.48
N ALA A 250 -34.68 8.12 9.16
CA ALA A 250 -34.15 7.57 7.93
C ALA A 250 -34.30 6.05 7.85
N TRP A 251 -34.36 5.53 6.63
CA TRP A 251 -34.60 4.11 6.35
C TRP A 251 -33.95 3.69 5.03
N ILE A 252 -33.56 2.41 4.95
CA ILE A 252 -32.88 1.82 3.78
C ILE A 252 -33.83 0.88 3.02
N ALA A 253 -34.65 0.11 3.73
CA ALA A 253 -35.68 -0.74 3.13
C ALA A 253 -37.03 -0.51 3.78
N ARG A 254 -38.10 -0.69 2.99
CA ARG A 254 -39.50 -0.58 3.39
C ARG A 254 -40.24 -1.88 3.08
N PHE A 255 -41.16 -2.23 3.96
CA PHE A 255 -42.07 -3.35 3.87
C PHE A 255 -43.47 -2.88 4.21
N ASP A 256 -44.46 -3.31 3.44
CA ASP A 256 -45.85 -2.99 3.72
C ASP A 256 -46.31 -3.76 4.96
N LEU A 257 -46.66 -3.04 6.02
CA LEU A 257 -47.29 -3.63 7.20
C LEU A 257 -48.76 -3.90 6.90
N GLY A 258 -49.06 -5.03 6.24
CA GLY A 258 -50.43 -5.44 5.97
C GLY A 258 -50.61 -6.77 5.21
N VAL A 259 -50.62 -7.86 5.99
CA VAL A 259 -51.40 -9.13 5.92
C VAL A 259 -50.46 -10.30 6.27
N PRO A 260 -50.76 -11.11 7.31
CA PRO A 260 -50.02 -12.33 7.59
C PRO A 260 -50.20 -13.30 6.42
N GLN A 261 -49.12 -13.66 5.71
CA GLN A 261 -49.17 -14.78 4.77
C GLN A 261 -49.30 -16.08 5.56
N ALA A 262 -50.53 -16.59 5.62
CA ALA A 262 -50.83 -17.96 5.98
C ALA A 262 -50.63 -18.87 4.75
N GLY A 263 -49.92 -19.99 4.94
CA GLY A 263 -49.83 -21.13 4.03
C GLY A 263 -48.68 -21.04 3.02
N SER A 264 -47.63 -21.83 3.16
CA SER A 264 -47.69 -23.24 2.81
C SER A 264 -47.25 -24.17 3.93
N ASN A 265 -48.20 -24.99 4.35
CA ASN A 265 -48.03 -26.13 5.22
C ASN A 265 -47.76 -27.36 4.34
N GLY A 266 -46.87 -28.25 4.78
CA GLY A 266 -46.72 -29.62 4.29
C GLY A 266 -45.26 -29.95 3.93
N LEU A 267 -44.58 -30.93 4.53
CA LEU A 267 -45.01 -32.08 5.32
C LEU A 267 -43.84 -32.53 6.20
N VAL A 268 -44.13 -32.90 7.45
CA VAL A 268 -43.26 -33.73 8.30
C VAL A 268 -43.82 -35.16 8.26
N ALA A 269 -42.98 -36.15 7.96
CA ALA A 269 -42.98 -37.52 8.48
C ALA A 269 -41.87 -38.31 7.75
N MET A 270 -40.75 -38.64 8.40
CA MET A 270 -40.53 -39.89 9.16
C MET A 270 -40.77 -41.16 8.35
N ILE A 271 -39.68 -41.83 7.95
CA ILE A 271 -39.56 -43.30 7.89
C ILE A 271 -38.21 -43.70 8.51
N SER A 272 -38.30 -44.67 9.43
CA SER A 272 -37.28 -45.38 10.20
C SER A 272 -36.48 -46.38 9.35
N SER A 273 -35.17 -46.53 9.61
CA SER A 273 -34.49 -47.66 10.29
C SER A 273 -34.32 -48.96 9.48
N ASP A 274 -33.13 -49.54 9.67
CA ASP A 274 -32.73 -50.96 9.46
C ASP A 274 -32.46 -51.39 8.00
N ALA A 275 -31.47 -52.22 7.63
CA ALA A 275 -30.42 -52.94 8.35
C ALA A 275 -29.36 -53.47 7.34
N GLU A 276 -28.15 -53.68 7.86
CA GLU A 276 -27.25 -54.81 7.62
C GLU A 276 -26.75 -55.25 6.22
N SER A 277 -25.40 -55.18 6.13
CA SER A 277 -24.47 -56.28 5.82
C SER A 277 -24.38 -56.88 4.41
N GLY A 278 -23.13 -56.93 3.91
CA GLY A 278 -22.72 -57.74 2.78
C GLY A 278 -21.23 -57.59 2.51
N ARG A 279 -20.42 -58.51 3.05
CA ARG A 279 -18.99 -58.72 2.73
C ARG A 279 -18.83 -59.44 1.39
N SER A 280 -17.78 -59.09 0.64
CA SER A 280 -16.82 -60.00 -0.06
C SER A 280 -15.90 -59.11 -0.92
N ASP A 281 -14.60 -58.95 -0.61
CA ASP A 281 -13.45 -59.86 -0.75
C ASP A 281 -12.74 -59.77 -2.12
N SER A 282 -11.41 -59.73 -2.01
CA SER A 282 -10.35 -59.88 -3.03
C SER A 282 -10.27 -58.81 -4.12
N ASP A 283 -9.12 -58.47 -4.70
CA ASP A 283 -7.68 -58.58 -4.40
C ASP A 283 -7.10 -57.82 -5.61
N ASP A 284 -6.24 -56.81 -5.41
CA ASP A 284 -5.08 -56.68 -6.29
C ASP A 284 -4.01 -55.75 -5.70
N LEU A 285 -2.84 -56.33 -5.48
CA LEU A 285 -1.61 -55.67 -5.07
C LEU A 285 -0.80 -55.34 -6.32
N GLY A 286 -0.55 -54.06 -6.56
CA GLY A 286 0.48 -53.57 -7.45
C GLY A 286 1.33 -52.54 -6.69
N PRO A 287 2.66 -52.70 -6.59
CA PRO A 287 3.51 -51.82 -5.81
C PRO A 287 4.00 -50.66 -6.68
N GLU A 288 3.82 -49.42 -6.23
CA GLU A 288 4.67 -48.32 -6.70
C GLU A 288 5.12 -47.49 -5.49
N ASP A 289 6.39 -47.69 -5.18
CA ASP A 289 7.24 -46.75 -4.47
C ASP A 289 7.13 -45.37 -5.12
N GLY A 290 6.79 -44.38 -4.32
CA GLY A 290 6.85 -42.98 -4.67
C GLY A 290 6.84 -42.16 -3.39
N ASP A 291 8.01 -41.64 -3.02
CA ASP A 291 8.15 -40.66 -1.95
C ASP A 291 7.07 -39.57 -2.07
N PRO A 292 6.47 -39.11 -0.96
CA PRO A 292 5.52 -38.00 -1.02
C PRO A 292 6.31 -36.73 -1.35
N GLU A 293 6.31 -36.34 -2.63
CA GLU A 293 6.68 -34.97 -3.02
C GLU A 293 5.78 -34.02 -2.24
N ASP A 294 6.40 -33.35 -1.27
CA ASP A 294 5.83 -32.26 -0.49
C ASP A 294 5.40 -31.15 -1.45
N LYS A 295 4.11 -31.16 -1.84
CA LYS A 295 3.45 -30.11 -2.61
C LYS A 295 3.24 -28.87 -1.73
N SER A 296 4.31 -28.37 -1.12
CA SER A 296 4.32 -27.05 -0.50
C SER A 296 4.25 -25.99 -1.60
N ALA A 297 3.38 -25.00 -1.41
CA ALA A 297 3.28 -23.89 -2.35
C ALA A 297 4.65 -23.18 -2.45
N PRO A 298 5.08 -22.73 -3.64
CA PRO A 298 6.36 -22.07 -3.82
C PRO A 298 6.47 -20.85 -2.91
N LEU A 299 7.62 -20.70 -2.24
CA LEU A 299 7.91 -19.63 -1.29
C LEU A 299 7.75 -18.26 -1.97
N SER A 300 6.96 -17.39 -1.35
CA SER A 300 6.75 -16.02 -1.82
C SER A 300 7.99 -15.16 -1.62
N ALA A 301 8.04 -13.98 -2.26
CA ALA A 301 9.13 -13.02 -2.05
C ALA A 301 9.17 -12.54 -0.58
N GLU A 302 8.00 -12.35 0.05
CA GLU A 302 7.87 -12.07 1.49
C GLU A 302 8.46 -13.20 2.34
N GLY A 303 8.18 -14.47 1.98
CA GLY A 303 8.74 -15.64 2.66
C GLY A 303 10.27 -15.74 2.51
N LEU A 304 10.79 -15.37 1.34
CA LEU A 304 12.23 -15.27 1.09
C LEU A 304 12.86 -14.17 1.94
N VAL A 305 12.24 -12.99 2.03
CA VAL A 305 12.69 -11.87 2.87
C VAL A 305 12.69 -12.28 4.33
N SER A 306 11.57 -12.83 4.83
CA SER A 306 11.46 -13.29 6.23
C SER A 306 12.52 -14.33 6.56
N ARG A 307 12.78 -15.30 5.64
CA ARG A 307 13.87 -16.27 5.80
C ARG A 307 15.23 -15.59 5.79
N ALA A 308 15.47 -14.65 4.88
CA ALA A 308 16.71 -13.90 4.80
C ALA A 308 16.96 -13.01 6.03
N LEU A 309 15.92 -12.55 6.72
CA LEU A 309 16.01 -11.81 7.97
C LEU A 309 16.33 -12.74 9.14
N CYS A 310 15.61 -13.87 9.26
CA CYS A 310 15.70 -14.79 10.39
C CYS A 310 16.94 -15.70 10.37
N HIS A 311 17.56 -15.94 9.20
CA HIS A 311 18.72 -16.81 9.08
C HIS A 311 19.99 -16.01 8.71
N PRO A 312 21.01 -15.97 9.60
CA PRO A 312 22.30 -15.38 9.28
C PRO A 312 23.04 -16.18 8.19
N PHE A 313 23.94 -15.51 7.48
CA PHE A 313 24.81 -16.15 6.50
C PHE A 313 25.92 -16.89 7.26
N ASP A 314 25.80 -18.21 7.43
CA ASP A 314 26.90 -19.06 7.90
C ASP A 314 27.61 -19.70 6.70
N ASP A 315 28.95 -19.72 6.78
CA ASP A 315 29.93 -19.95 5.70
C ASP A 315 29.92 -21.36 5.07
N ALA A 316 28.87 -22.18 5.28
CA ALA A 316 28.82 -23.55 4.79
C ALA A 316 27.51 -23.98 4.11
N SER A 317 26.39 -23.27 4.26
CA SER A 317 25.13 -23.70 3.64
C SER A 317 24.12 -22.56 3.57
N LEU A 318 24.20 -21.75 2.52
CA LEU A 318 23.00 -21.14 1.99
C LEU A 318 22.08 -22.29 1.58
N GLU A 319 21.17 -22.72 2.44
CA GLU A 319 19.93 -23.33 1.95
C GLU A 319 19.11 -22.21 1.30
N ILE A 320 19.65 -21.66 0.19
CA ILE A 320 18.86 -21.00 -0.85
C ILE A 320 17.80 -22.05 -1.18
N PRO A 321 16.52 -21.75 -0.95
CA PRO A 321 15.47 -22.67 -1.36
C PRO A 321 15.72 -22.96 -2.84
N PRO A 322 15.76 -24.23 -3.25
CA PRO A 322 16.07 -24.57 -4.63
C PRO A 322 15.13 -23.77 -5.55
N LEU A 323 15.62 -23.27 -6.68
CA LEU A 323 14.89 -22.30 -7.52
C LEU A 323 13.45 -22.75 -7.82
N HIS A 324 13.20 -24.05 -7.95
CA HIS A 324 11.86 -24.61 -8.18
C HIS A 324 10.89 -24.42 -7.00
N ALA A 325 11.39 -24.29 -5.77
CA ALA A 325 10.63 -24.02 -4.55
C ALA A 325 10.35 -22.53 -4.32
N LEU A 326 10.81 -21.63 -5.19
CA LEU A 326 10.58 -20.19 -5.14
C LEU A 326 9.51 -19.76 -6.15
N SER A 327 8.68 -18.77 -5.80
CA SER A 327 7.83 -18.07 -6.78
C SER A 327 8.68 -17.29 -7.79
N GLU A 328 8.13 -16.94 -8.96
CA GLU A 328 8.88 -16.15 -9.95
C GLU A 328 9.41 -14.83 -9.39
N GLN A 329 8.60 -14.13 -8.58
CA GLN A 329 9.01 -12.89 -7.94
C GLN A 329 10.10 -13.11 -6.87
N ALA A 330 10.02 -14.19 -6.10
CA ALA A 330 11.07 -14.55 -5.15
C ALA A 330 12.40 -14.89 -5.85
N ARG A 331 12.33 -15.59 -7.00
CA ARG A 331 13.52 -15.85 -7.83
C ARG A 331 14.12 -14.56 -8.36
N ASP A 332 13.31 -13.63 -8.85
CA ASP A 332 13.80 -12.34 -9.36
C ASP A 332 14.50 -11.53 -8.27
N VAL A 333 13.87 -11.40 -7.08
CA VAL A 333 14.49 -10.76 -5.90
C VAL A 333 15.81 -11.42 -5.55
N LEU A 334 15.83 -12.75 -5.46
CA LEU A 334 17.05 -13.50 -5.13
C LEU A 334 18.15 -13.28 -6.16
N HIS A 335 17.82 -13.38 -7.45
CA HIS A 335 18.78 -13.30 -8.53
C HIS A 335 19.39 -11.89 -8.65
N LYS A 336 18.57 -10.86 -8.47
CA LYS A 336 19.03 -9.46 -8.44
C LYS A 336 19.81 -9.13 -7.17
N ALA A 337 19.41 -9.67 -6.02
CA ALA A 337 20.15 -9.51 -4.78
C ALA A 337 21.54 -10.18 -4.87
N VAL A 338 21.63 -11.41 -5.37
CA VAL A 338 22.91 -12.10 -5.61
C VAL A 338 23.78 -11.31 -6.59
N ALA A 339 23.21 -10.78 -7.67
CA ALA A 339 23.96 -9.95 -8.62
C ALA A 339 24.48 -8.63 -8.00
N ALA A 340 23.77 -8.10 -7.00
CA ALA A 340 24.18 -6.89 -6.29
C ALA A 340 25.27 -7.15 -5.22
N VAL A 341 25.40 -8.39 -4.74
CA VAL A 341 26.44 -8.81 -3.80
C VAL A 341 27.71 -9.18 -4.58
N GLY A 342 28.75 -8.36 -4.47
CA GLY A 342 30.05 -8.59 -5.14
C GLY A 342 30.50 -7.49 -6.10
N GLU A 343 29.75 -6.39 -6.20
CA GLU A 343 30.26 -5.17 -6.81
C GLU A 343 30.98 -4.34 -5.75
N ASP A 344 32.31 -4.37 -5.75
CA ASP A 344 33.13 -3.59 -4.80
C ASP A 344 32.93 -2.09 -5.04
N VAL A 345 32.64 -1.36 -3.96
CA VAL A 345 32.71 0.10 -3.95
C VAL A 345 34.16 0.51 -4.17
N PRO A 346 34.42 1.53 -5.01
CA PRO A 346 35.76 2.07 -5.18
C PRO A 346 36.36 2.42 -3.81
N GLY A 347 37.57 1.92 -3.52
CA GLY A 347 38.27 2.20 -2.26
C GLY A 347 38.65 3.68 -2.18
N LEU A 348 37.77 4.50 -1.62
CA LEU A 348 38.05 5.90 -1.30
C LEU A 348 38.84 5.98 0.01
N GLU A 349 39.69 7.00 0.14
CA GLU A 349 40.52 7.21 1.33
C GLU A 349 39.89 8.20 2.32
N ALA A 350 38.82 8.87 1.90
CA ALA A 350 38.07 9.85 2.69
C ALA A 350 36.56 9.63 2.57
N PRO A 351 35.75 10.16 3.52
CA PRO A 351 34.30 10.13 3.42
C PRO A 351 33.86 10.69 2.07
N GLY A 352 32.85 10.08 1.46
CA GLY A 352 32.65 10.30 0.05
C GLY A 352 31.25 10.02 -0.46
N LEU A 353 31.05 10.42 -1.70
CA LEU A 353 29.88 10.08 -2.51
C LEU A 353 30.36 9.41 -3.80
N VAL A 354 29.78 8.27 -4.14
CA VAL A 354 29.99 7.54 -5.39
C VAL A 354 28.67 7.48 -6.15
N VAL A 355 28.72 7.75 -7.45
CA VAL A 355 27.56 7.65 -8.36
C VAL A 355 27.91 6.69 -9.49
N ILE A 356 27.14 5.60 -9.61
CA ILE A 356 27.34 4.51 -10.57
C ILE A 356 26.15 4.45 -11.53
N GLY A 357 26.44 4.35 -12.83
CA GLY A 357 25.41 4.15 -13.87
C GLY A 357 24.70 5.43 -14.35
N GLN A 358 25.05 6.60 -13.80
CA GLN A 358 24.55 7.90 -14.25
C GLN A 358 25.67 8.92 -14.41
N ARG A 359 25.49 9.85 -15.36
CA ARG A 359 26.39 10.98 -15.53
C ARG A 359 25.96 12.13 -14.62
N VAL A 360 26.87 12.56 -13.77
CA VAL A 360 26.65 13.68 -12.86
C VAL A 360 27.10 14.96 -13.55
N GLN A 361 26.32 16.02 -13.43
CA GLN A 361 26.69 17.37 -13.85
C GLN A 361 27.56 18.04 -12.80
N GLY A 362 27.18 17.93 -11.53
CA GLY A 362 27.94 18.48 -10.42
C GLY A 362 27.39 18.04 -9.07
N VAL A 363 28.21 18.22 -8.04
CA VAL A 363 27.83 18.00 -6.64
C VAL A 363 28.10 19.28 -5.88
N ARG A 364 27.09 19.74 -5.13
CA ARG A 364 27.17 20.90 -4.25
C ARG A 364 26.93 20.44 -2.82
N CYS A 365 27.95 20.54 -1.97
CA CYS A 365 27.83 20.23 -0.55
C CYS A 365 27.46 21.50 0.21
N LEU A 366 26.37 21.48 0.97
CA LEU A 366 25.90 22.65 1.70
C LEU A 366 26.61 22.77 3.05
N GLU A 367 27.02 23.99 3.40
CA GLU A 367 27.73 24.31 4.65
C GLU A 367 29.04 23.53 4.85
N TYR A 368 29.69 23.15 3.75
CA TYR A 368 31.02 22.55 3.74
C TYR A 368 32.01 23.52 3.09
N ASP A 369 33.03 23.89 3.84
CA ASP A 369 34.09 24.84 3.47
C ASP A 369 35.44 24.14 3.20
N GLY A 370 35.50 22.82 3.37
CA GLY A 370 36.68 22.00 3.10
C GLY A 370 36.91 21.69 1.63
N ALA A 371 38.03 21.03 1.33
CA ALA A 371 38.32 20.62 -0.05
C ALA A 371 37.39 19.47 -0.49
N ILE A 372 36.93 19.51 -1.73
CA ILE A 372 36.24 18.39 -2.39
C ILE A 372 37.17 17.84 -3.47
N LYS A 373 37.48 16.55 -3.44
CA LYS A 373 38.29 15.88 -4.47
C LYS A 373 37.41 15.03 -5.39
N PRO A 374 37.08 15.50 -6.60
CA PRO A 374 36.31 14.72 -7.54
C PRO A 374 37.21 13.75 -8.30
N GLY A 375 36.65 12.63 -8.73
CA GLY A 375 37.30 11.73 -9.67
C GLY A 375 36.29 10.84 -10.39
N PHE A 376 36.81 9.94 -11.22
CA PHE A 376 36.01 8.97 -11.95
C PHE A 376 36.80 7.68 -12.13
N GLY A 377 36.09 6.60 -12.40
CA GLY A 377 36.69 5.31 -12.70
C GLY A 377 35.70 4.37 -13.37
N SER A 378 36.12 3.11 -13.52
CA SER A 378 35.29 2.03 -14.05
C SER A 378 35.35 0.84 -13.10
N VAL A 379 34.20 0.26 -12.79
CA VAL A 379 34.05 -0.96 -12.00
C VAL A 379 33.39 -2.04 -12.87
N GLY A 380 33.85 -3.28 -12.79
CA GLY A 380 33.25 -4.42 -13.48
C GLY A 380 33.27 -5.63 -12.56
N ALA A 381 32.22 -6.46 -12.62
CA ALA A 381 32.21 -7.72 -11.89
C ALA A 381 33.35 -8.62 -12.40
N ALA A 382 34.05 -9.33 -11.51
CA ALA A 382 35.15 -10.20 -11.88
C ALA A 382 34.68 -11.24 -12.93
N GLY A 383 35.18 -11.14 -14.16
CA GLY A 383 34.82 -12.03 -15.28
C GLY A 383 33.68 -11.54 -16.19
N SER A 384 33.11 -10.35 -15.96
CA SER A 384 32.12 -9.71 -16.84
C SER A 384 32.78 -8.75 -17.85
N ALA A 385 32.24 -8.71 -19.08
CA ALA A 385 32.64 -7.72 -20.11
C ALA A 385 31.96 -6.35 -19.90
N ASP A 386 30.92 -6.27 -19.06
CA ASP A 386 30.24 -5.02 -18.75
C ASP A 386 31.01 -4.25 -17.67
N THR A 387 31.60 -3.13 -18.08
CA THR A 387 32.25 -2.16 -17.19
C THR A 387 31.32 -0.98 -16.96
N ALA A 388 30.89 -0.77 -15.72
CA ALA A 388 30.13 0.39 -15.31
C ALA A 388 31.08 1.55 -15.00
N THR A 389 30.77 2.75 -15.51
CA THR A 389 31.50 3.97 -15.13
C THR A 389 30.92 4.55 -13.84
N PHE A 390 31.79 5.10 -13.00
CA PHE A 390 31.39 5.78 -11.78
C PHE A 390 32.10 7.12 -11.65
N HIS A 391 31.42 8.07 -11.00
CA HIS A 391 31.99 9.32 -10.54
C HIS A 391 32.05 9.32 -9.01
N TYR A 392 33.06 9.95 -8.43
CA TYR A 392 33.16 10.07 -6.98
C TYR A 392 33.59 11.48 -6.55
N TRP A 393 33.25 11.82 -5.31
CA TRP A 393 33.67 13.03 -4.61
C TRP A 393 34.09 12.66 -3.21
N GLU A 394 35.36 12.90 -2.86
CA GLU A 394 35.86 12.76 -1.51
C GLU A 394 35.79 14.08 -0.76
N PHE A 395 35.52 14.00 0.53
CA PHE A 395 35.43 15.12 1.48
C PHE A 395 36.42 14.87 2.63
N PRO A 396 37.74 15.09 2.43
CA PRO A 396 38.77 14.75 3.41
C PRO A 396 38.61 15.45 4.76
N ASP A 397 38.01 16.64 4.76
CA ASP A 397 37.83 17.48 5.94
C ASP A 397 36.41 17.39 6.52
N LEU A 398 35.64 16.34 6.17
CA LEU A 398 34.27 16.16 6.64
C LEU A 398 34.22 15.61 8.06
N TRP A 399 34.13 16.46 9.07
CA TRP A 399 34.07 16.06 10.48
C TRP A 399 32.66 15.92 11.05
N THR A 400 31.68 16.57 10.42
CA THR A 400 30.26 16.53 10.79
C THR A 400 29.44 16.19 9.55
N PRO A 401 28.29 15.51 9.66
CA PRO A 401 27.46 15.22 8.50
C PRO A 401 27.04 16.48 7.75
N LYS A 402 26.98 16.36 6.42
CA LYS A 402 26.54 17.42 5.51
C LYS A 402 25.55 16.86 4.51
N GLN A 403 24.80 17.72 3.83
CA GLN A 403 23.93 17.32 2.72
C GLN A 403 24.57 17.73 1.40
N ALA A 404 24.69 16.76 0.50
CA ALA A 404 25.16 16.94 -0.85
C ALA A 404 23.97 16.95 -1.81
N MET A 405 23.86 18.03 -2.57
CA MET A 405 22.94 18.13 -3.69
C MET A 405 23.65 17.59 -4.95
N VAL A 406 23.17 16.48 -5.47
CA VAL A 406 23.73 15.76 -6.62
C VAL A 406 22.88 16.07 -7.82
N GLN A 407 23.43 16.79 -8.80
CA GLN A 407 22.72 17.11 -10.04
C GLN A 407 23.21 16.22 -11.17
N LEU A 408 22.29 15.50 -11.82
CA LEU A 408 22.54 14.68 -12.99
C LEU A 408 22.59 15.53 -14.26
N ARG A 409 23.13 14.97 -15.34
CA ARG A 409 23.31 15.68 -16.62
C ARG A 409 22.01 16.16 -17.27
N ASP A 410 20.89 15.49 -16.99
CA ASP A 410 19.56 15.91 -17.46
C ASP A 410 18.95 17.05 -16.61
N GLY A 411 19.67 17.50 -15.58
CA GLY A 411 19.27 18.55 -14.65
C GLY A 411 18.48 18.05 -13.45
N SER A 412 18.02 16.80 -13.44
CA SER A 412 17.38 16.14 -12.29
C SER A 412 18.40 15.82 -11.21
N GLY A 413 17.97 15.36 -10.04
CA GLY A 413 18.94 15.09 -8.98
C GLY A 413 18.36 14.72 -7.63
N LEU A 414 19.23 14.76 -6.63
CA LEU A 414 18.95 14.28 -5.28
C LEU A 414 19.58 15.19 -4.23
N LEU A 415 19.08 15.09 -3.01
CA LEU A 415 19.70 15.63 -1.81
C LEU A 415 19.98 14.48 -0.86
N VAL A 416 21.25 14.21 -0.61
CA VAL A 416 21.69 13.04 0.16
C VAL A 416 22.60 13.45 1.33
N PRO A 417 22.49 12.81 2.50
CA PRO A 417 23.49 12.93 3.55
C PRO A 417 24.84 12.37 3.08
N VAL A 418 25.91 13.06 3.47
CA VAL A 418 27.27 12.53 3.51
C VAL A 418 27.68 12.51 4.97
N PHE A 419 28.02 11.32 5.47
CA PHE A 419 28.40 11.10 6.88
C PHE A 419 29.90 10.98 7.03
N HIS A 420 30.42 11.46 8.16
CA HIS A 420 31.80 11.18 8.54
C HIS A 420 32.02 9.66 8.65
N GLY A 421 33.13 9.17 8.11
CA GLY A 421 33.50 7.76 8.15
C GLY A 421 32.68 6.84 7.24
N CYS A 422 31.88 7.38 6.31
CA CYS A 422 31.11 6.59 5.35
C CYS A 422 31.32 7.04 3.90
N ILE A 423 31.14 6.11 2.98
CA ILE A 423 30.99 6.34 1.54
C ILE A 423 29.53 6.11 1.20
N ALA A 424 28.85 7.16 0.74
CA ALA A 424 27.50 7.08 0.19
C ALA A 424 27.59 6.59 -1.26
N THR A 425 26.89 5.53 -1.62
CA THR A 425 26.87 5.00 -2.99
C THR A 425 25.47 5.10 -3.55
N LEU A 426 25.34 5.85 -4.63
CA LEU A 426 24.14 5.95 -5.46
C LEU A 426 24.33 5.13 -6.73
N LYS A 427 23.48 4.12 -6.94
CA LYS A 427 23.56 3.23 -8.10
C LYS A 427 22.24 3.16 -8.84
N TRP A 428 22.29 3.29 -10.17
CA TRP A 428 21.16 2.99 -11.04
C TRP A 428 21.34 1.62 -11.68
N ASP A 429 20.27 0.83 -11.72
CA ASP A 429 20.22 -0.41 -12.49
C ASP A 429 19.85 -0.16 -13.96
N ALA A 430 19.86 -1.22 -14.77
CA ALA A 430 19.51 -1.16 -16.19
C ALA A 430 18.06 -0.71 -16.45
N GLU A 431 17.18 -0.83 -15.46
CA GLU A 431 15.79 -0.38 -15.52
C GLU A 431 15.63 1.08 -15.04
N GLY A 432 16.73 1.76 -14.71
CA GLY A 432 16.74 3.15 -14.26
C GLY A 432 16.30 3.34 -12.80
N ARG A 433 16.24 2.27 -12.01
CA ARG A 433 15.89 2.33 -10.59
C ARG A 433 17.13 2.61 -9.75
N MET A 434 17.01 3.54 -8.83
CA MET A 434 18.08 3.95 -7.94
C MET A 434 18.12 3.13 -6.64
N ALA A 435 19.32 2.84 -6.15
CA ALA A 435 19.60 2.41 -4.79
C ALA A 435 20.61 3.35 -4.13
N LEU A 436 20.38 3.66 -2.85
CA LEU A 436 21.32 4.34 -1.97
C LEU A 436 21.74 3.39 -0.87
N HIS A 437 23.03 3.38 -0.56
CA HIS A 437 23.56 2.71 0.62
C HIS A 437 24.82 3.41 1.13
N TYR A 438 25.23 3.06 2.34
CA TYR A 438 26.45 3.59 2.96
C TYR A 438 27.37 2.46 3.37
N ASP A 439 28.63 2.56 2.96
CA ASP A 439 29.70 1.67 3.41
C ASP A 439 30.66 2.40 4.35
N PRO A 440 31.13 1.74 5.42
CA PRO A 440 32.14 2.34 6.29
C PRO A 440 33.45 2.53 5.52
N LEU A 441 34.09 3.69 5.72
CA LEU A 441 35.37 4.04 5.09
C LEU A 441 36.54 3.18 5.60
N TYR A 442 36.44 2.73 6.84
CA TYR A 442 37.47 1.92 7.50
C TYR A 442 37.00 0.47 7.62
N ALA A 443 37.94 -0.47 7.62
CA ALA A 443 37.76 -1.88 7.99
C ALA A 443 37.38 -2.07 9.46
N GLN A 444 36.37 -1.33 9.93
CA GLN A 444 35.79 -1.42 11.28
C GLN A 444 34.84 -2.61 11.40
N ALA A 445 34.42 -3.17 10.27
CA ALA A 445 33.60 -4.37 10.22
C ALA A 445 34.47 -5.55 9.77
N ASP A 446 34.26 -6.70 10.41
CA ASP A 446 34.84 -7.96 9.95
C ASP A 446 34.43 -8.23 8.49
N THR A 447 35.26 -8.97 7.74
CA THR A 447 34.95 -9.35 6.36
C THR A 447 33.62 -10.10 6.28
N ASP A 448 33.31 -10.89 7.30
CA ASP A 448 32.05 -11.62 7.42
C ASP A 448 30.87 -10.69 7.74
N ASP A 449 31.06 -9.67 8.60
CA ASP A 449 30.03 -8.67 8.87
C ASP A 449 29.72 -7.84 7.62
N MET A 450 30.73 -7.46 6.83
CA MET A 450 30.54 -6.77 5.56
C MET A 450 29.78 -7.62 4.55
N ARG A 451 30.10 -8.92 4.45
CA ARG A 451 29.36 -9.85 3.60
C ARG A 451 27.91 -10.00 4.05
N GLN A 452 27.68 -10.12 5.36
CA GLN A 452 26.34 -10.20 5.96
C GLN A 452 25.54 -8.91 5.72
N LEU A 453 26.18 -7.74 5.82
CA LEU A 453 25.58 -6.45 5.54
C LEU A 453 25.21 -6.30 4.06
N GLN A 454 26.13 -6.61 3.14
CA GLN A 454 25.88 -6.54 1.71
C GLN A 454 24.72 -7.43 1.30
N TRP A 455 24.66 -8.66 1.83
CA TRP A 455 23.54 -9.57 1.58
C TRP A 455 22.22 -9.03 2.12
N LEU A 456 22.18 -8.61 3.39
CA LEU A 456 20.97 -8.08 4.01
C LEU A 456 20.46 -6.84 3.25
N ARG A 457 21.37 -5.91 2.95
CA ARG A 457 21.08 -4.72 2.15
C ARG A 457 20.54 -5.08 0.78
N ALA A 458 21.16 -6.01 0.05
CA ALA A 458 20.74 -6.40 -1.29
C ALA A 458 19.33 -6.97 -1.29
N VAL A 459 19.04 -7.89 -0.37
CA VAL A 459 17.69 -8.48 -0.24
C VAL A 459 16.65 -7.43 0.15
N VAL A 460 16.93 -6.61 1.17
CA VAL A 460 15.98 -5.58 1.64
C VAL A 460 15.75 -4.51 0.58
N ALA A 461 16.81 -4.01 -0.05
CA ALA A 461 16.70 -2.98 -1.09
C ALA A 461 15.96 -3.52 -2.32
N GLU A 462 16.23 -4.76 -2.74
CA GLU A 462 15.54 -5.36 -3.89
C GLU A 462 14.07 -5.63 -3.58
N ALA A 463 13.78 -6.18 -2.39
CA ALA A 463 12.41 -6.35 -1.93
C ALA A 463 11.67 -5.01 -1.83
N ALA A 464 12.33 -3.95 -1.35
CA ALA A 464 11.74 -2.62 -1.24
C ALA A 464 11.47 -1.99 -2.62
N LYS A 465 12.41 -2.12 -3.58
CA LYS A 465 12.21 -1.68 -4.98
C LYS A 465 11.02 -2.38 -5.63
N GLN A 466 10.85 -3.67 -5.36
CA GLN A 466 9.75 -4.46 -5.86
C GLN A 466 8.45 -4.31 -5.05
N ASN A 467 8.46 -3.51 -3.97
CA ASN A 467 7.34 -3.32 -3.04
C ASN A 467 6.85 -4.62 -2.37
N VAL A 468 7.77 -5.56 -2.09
CA VAL A 468 7.52 -6.82 -1.38
C VAL A 468 8.24 -6.90 -0.04
N PHE A 469 8.89 -5.81 0.38
CA PHE A 469 9.48 -5.70 1.70
C PHE A 469 8.39 -5.38 2.73
N GLU A 470 7.67 -6.42 3.16
CA GLU A 470 6.76 -6.38 4.30
C GLU A 470 7.40 -7.13 5.48
N VAL A 471 7.31 -6.58 6.69
CA VAL A 471 7.77 -7.26 7.91
C VAL A 471 6.61 -7.47 8.86
N ASP A 472 6.44 -8.69 9.37
CA ASP A 472 5.60 -8.95 10.52
C ASP A 472 6.37 -8.66 11.83
N LYS A 473 5.71 -8.81 12.99
CA LYS A 473 6.37 -8.52 14.27
C LYS A 473 7.61 -9.38 14.53
N THR A 474 7.58 -10.64 14.10
CA THR A 474 8.68 -11.58 14.25
C THR A 474 9.87 -11.18 13.39
N SER A 475 9.64 -10.89 12.11
CA SER A 475 10.67 -10.48 11.15
C SER A 475 11.20 -9.08 11.48
N ALA A 476 10.37 -8.20 12.03
CA ALA A 476 10.79 -6.90 12.56
C ALA A 476 11.82 -7.04 13.69
N GLN A 477 11.57 -7.96 14.62
CA GLN A 477 12.54 -8.27 15.68
C GLN A 477 13.82 -8.90 15.15
N ALA A 478 13.72 -9.85 14.20
CA ALA A 478 14.90 -10.43 13.57
C ALA A 478 15.74 -9.38 12.82
N LEU A 479 15.09 -8.43 12.15
CA LEU A 479 15.75 -7.31 11.48
C LEU A 479 16.47 -6.40 12.50
N ASP A 480 15.84 -6.07 13.62
CA ASP A 480 16.46 -5.28 14.70
C ASP A 480 17.70 -5.98 15.27
N GLU A 481 17.59 -7.26 15.62
CA GLU A 481 18.70 -8.06 16.14
C GLU A 481 19.87 -8.10 15.15
N ARG A 482 19.57 -8.22 13.86
CA ARG A 482 20.58 -8.29 12.80
C ARG A 482 21.23 -6.94 12.53
N MET A 483 20.47 -5.86 12.45
CA MET A 483 21.02 -4.52 12.32
C MET A 483 21.86 -4.14 13.54
N ALA A 484 21.42 -4.51 14.75
CA ALA A 484 22.19 -4.31 15.97
C ALA A 484 23.50 -5.11 15.99
N LYS A 485 23.49 -6.37 15.54
CA LYS A 485 24.71 -7.18 15.39
C LYS A 485 25.69 -6.53 14.41
N LEU A 486 25.18 -6.04 13.27
CA LEU A 486 25.95 -5.27 12.29
C LEU A 486 26.16 -3.80 12.71
N GLN A 487 25.92 -3.47 13.99
CA GLN A 487 26.08 -2.15 14.60
C GLN A 487 25.37 -1.00 13.88
N PHE A 488 24.44 -1.30 12.98
CA PHE A 488 23.77 -0.38 12.04
C PHE A 488 24.76 0.34 11.11
N LEU A 489 25.71 -0.41 10.55
CA LEU A 489 26.74 0.10 9.63
C LEU A 489 26.19 0.95 8.47
N ASP A 490 24.98 0.63 7.99
CA ASP A 490 24.33 1.33 6.89
C ASP A 490 23.05 2.07 7.36
N PRO A 491 23.07 3.42 7.46
CA PRO A 491 21.89 4.21 7.77
C PRO A 491 20.74 4.07 6.77
N ALA A 492 21.01 3.71 5.51
CA ALA A 492 19.95 3.48 4.52
C ALA A 492 19.07 2.29 4.92
N LEU A 493 19.67 1.25 5.52
CA LEU A 493 18.95 0.09 6.02
C LEU A 493 18.01 0.45 7.17
N ALA A 494 18.43 1.35 8.05
CA ALA A 494 17.57 1.89 9.11
C ALA A 494 16.35 2.62 8.54
N MET A 495 16.47 3.27 7.37
CA MET A 495 15.32 3.91 6.73
C MET A 495 14.30 2.86 6.28
N TYR A 496 14.74 1.79 5.61
CA TYR A 496 13.85 0.71 5.20
C TYR A 496 13.12 0.09 6.40
N ALA A 497 13.85 -0.18 7.48
CA ALA A 497 13.29 -0.73 8.71
C ALA A 497 12.23 0.21 9.33
N ALA A 498 12.49 1.51 9.40
CA ALA A 498 11.56 2.48 9.98
C ALA A 498 10.22 2.55 9.23
N TYR A 499 10.24 2.51 7.91
CA TYR A 499 9.01 2.46 7.10
C TYR A 499 8.26 1.14 7.31
N ALA A 500 8.97 0.02 7.40
CA ALA A 500 8.37 -1.28 7.67
C ALA A 500 7.74 -1.35 9.09
N TYR A 501 8.41 -0.81 10.12
CA TYR A 501 7.87 -0.71 11.48
C TYR A 501 6.61 0.18 11.55
N ARG A 502 6.55 1.22 10.73
CA ARG A 502 5.37 2.08 10.64
C ARG A 502 4.16 1.30 10.12
N GLU A 503 4.35 0.42 9.14
CA GLU A 503 3.25 -0.37 8.54
C GLU A 503 2.59 -1.31 9.56
N ILE A 504 3.37 -1.87 10.48
CA ILE A 504 2.85 -2.70 11.58
C ILE A 504 2.48 -1.90 12.84
N GLY A 505 2.63 -0.58 12.83
CA GLY A 505 2.25 0.32 13.93
C GLY A 505 3.20 0.32 15.13
N GLU A 506 4.43 -0.17 14.97
CA GLU A 506 5.45 -0.25 16.03
C GLU A 506 6.21 1.08 16.18
N ILE A 507 5.51 2.14 16.59
CA ILE A 507 6.09 3.50 16.70
C ILE A 507 7.24 3.60 17.71
N ASP A 508 7.22 2.78 18.76
CA ASP A 508 8.26 2.81 19.79
C ASP A 508 9.59 2.29 19.24
N ARG A 509 9.58 1.28 18.36
CA ARG A 509 10.78 0.83 17.63
C ARG A 509 11.37 1.93 16.75
N ILE A 510 10.51 2.73 16.11
CA ILE A 510 10.97 3.87 15.30
C ILE A 510 11.66 4.92 16.18
N ARG A 511 11.17 5.14 17.41
CA ARG A 511 11.80 6.08 18.37
C ARG A 511 13.14 5.57 18.86
N GLU A 512 13.23 4.29 19.21
CA GLU A 512 14.49 3.65 19.60
C GLU A 512 15.53 3.71 18.48
N LEU A 513 15.11 3.39 17.25
CA LEU A 513 15.95 3.47 16.06
C LEU A 513 16.42 4.90 15.79
N ARG A 514 15.52 5.89 15.93
CA ARG A 514 15.88 7.31 15.84
C ARG A 514 16.93 7.71 16.86
N ASP A 515 16.73 7.34 18.12
CA ASP A 515 17.65 7.71 19.21
C ASP A 515 19.02 7.09 19.00
N TYR A 516 19.07 5.82 18.58
CA TYR A 516 20.31 5.14 18.23
C TYR A 516 21.02 5.81 17.04
N MET A 517 20.30 6.09 15.94
CA MET A 517 20.86 6.76 14.77
C MET A 517 21.37 8.17 15.08
N PHE A 518 20.67 8.92 15.94
CA PHE A 518 21.13 10.22 16.40
C PHE A 518 22.44 10.11 17.20
N GLN A 519 22.53 9.16 18.13
CA GLN A 519 23.75 8.93 18.91
C GLN A 519 24.95 8.55 18.03
N ARG A 520 24.71 7.77 16.97
CA ARG A 520 25.75 7.32 16.05
C ARG A 520 26.18 8.39 15.05
N LEU A 521 25.23 9.06 14.42
CA LEU A 521 25.49 9.98 13.30
C LEU A 521 25.65 11.43 13.75
N GLY A 522 25.19 11.77 14.96
CA GLY A 522 25.21 13.14 15.49
C GLY A 522 24.17 14.08 14.86
N VAL A 523 23.26 13.57 14.03
CA VAL A 523 22.21 14.35 13.34
C VAL A 523 20.88 13.61 13.34
N HIS A 524 19.77 14.34 13.30
CA HIS A 524 18.45 13.71 13.12
C HIS A 524 18.20 13.42 11.65
N LEU A 525 17.90 12.17 11.31
CA LEU A 525 17.46 11.83 9.96
C LEU A 525 16.00 12.26 9.78
N PHE A 526 15.70 12.98 8.70
CA PHE A 526 14.38 13.59 8.48
C PHE A 526 13.25 12.56 8.58
N ASP A 527 13.37 11.43 7.87
CA ASP A 527 12.35 10.38 7.85
C ASP A 527 12.13 9.78 9.24
N LEU A 528 13.19 9.51 10.02
CA LEU A 528 13.04 9.01 11.39
C LEU A 528 12.35 10.03 12.29
N ALA A 529 12.69 11.32 12.14
CA ALA A 529 12.03 12.38 12.89
C ALA A 529 10.55 12.53 12.50
N LEU A 530 10.22 12.42 11.21
CA LEU A 530 8.86 12.45 10.70
C LEU A 530 8.04 11.25 11.22
N LEU A 531 8.59 10.04 11.10
CA LEU A 531 7.92 8.79 11.44
C LEU A 531 7.74 8.60 12.96
N SER A 532 8.71 9.06 13.76
CA SER A 532 8.61 9.05 15.22
C SER A 532 7.74 10.17 15.79
N ARG A 533 7.27 11.10 14.92
CA ARG A 533 6.51 12.32 15.25
C ARG A 533 7.29 13.39 16.02
N ASP A 534 8.61 13.28 16.08
CA ASP A 534 9.45 14.27 16.73
C ASP A 534 9.56 15.57 15.94
N LEU A 535 9.48 15.47 14.60
CA LEU A 535 9.41 16.62 13.69
C LEU A 535 8.21 17.55 13.97
N LEU A 536 7.25 17.10 14.80
CA LEU A 536 6.04 17.84 15.18
C LEU A 536 6.15 18.55 16.53
N ARG A 537 7.25 18.35 17.28
CA ARG A 537 7.41 18.83 18.66
C ARG A 537 8.09 20.19 18.79
N GLY A 538 8.63 20.75 17.71
CA GLY A 538 9.37 22.00 17.72
C GLY A 538 9.38 22.70 16.36
N PRO A 539 9.91 23.93 16.28
CA PRO A 539 10.09 24.62 15.01
C PRO A 539 11.07 23.84 14.13
N TYR A 540 10.70 23.67 12.86
CA TYR A 540 11.54 23.01 11.88
C TYR A 540 12.62 23.96 11.37
N THR A 541 13.88 23.56 11.39
CA THR A 541 14.95 24.23 10.64
C THR A 541 15.66 23.25 9.68
N PRO A 542 16.02 23.69 8.45
CA PRO A 542 16.69 22.81 7.48
C PRO A 542 18.03 22.23 7.93
N THR A 543 18.67 22.83 8.93
CA THR A 543 19.98 22.39 9.47
C THR A 543 19.86 21.35 10.57
N ASP A 544 18.68 21.22 11.20
CA ASP A 544 18.46 20.27 12.30
C ASP A 544 18.24 18.83 11.81
N PHE A 545 17.89 18.67 10.54
CA PHE A 545 17.54 17.38 9.94
C PHE A 545 18.36 17.10 8.68
N MET A 546 18.73 15.82 8.48
CA MET A 546 19.58 15.39 7.39
C MET A 546 18.92 14.27 6.54
N PRO A 547 18.78 14.45 5.22
CA PRO A 547 18.81 15.74 4.55
C PRO A 547 17.65 16.61 5.06
N ALA A 548 17.60 17.87 4.66
CA ALA A 548 16.50 18.76 5.06
C ALA A 548 15.12 18.30 4.54
N THR A 549 15.06 17.30 3.66
CA THR A 549 13.83 16.77 3.09
C THR A 549 13.73 15.26 3.29
N PRO A 550 12.57 14.62 3.04
CA PRO A 550 12.48 13.18 3.02
C PRO A 550 13.51 12.52 2.09
N LEU A 551 14.17 11.47 2.58
CA LEU A 551 15.07 10.59 1.85
C LEU A 551 14.31 9.59 0.99
N LEU A 552 13.18 9.06 1.47
CA LEU A 552 12.31 8.19 0.67
C LEU A 552 11.13 8.97 0.11
N SER A 553 10.72 8.64 -1.11
CA SER A 553 9.53 9.23 -1.73
C SER A 553 8.25 8.97 -0.92
N THR A 554 8.19 7.87 -0.16
CA THR A 554 7.10 7.60 0.79
C THR A 554 7.00 8.69 1.85
N GLY A 555 8.11 9.27 2.32
CA GLY A 555 8.11 10.34 3.31
C GLY A 555 7.42 11.60 2.82
N TRP A 556 7.60 11.94 1.53
CA TRP A 556 6.87 13.03 0.89
C TRP A 556 5.35 12.79 0.90
N VAL A 557 4.90 11.56 0.71
CA VAL A 557 3.47 11.20 0.80
C VAL A 557 2.96 11.37 2.24
N LEU A 558 3.77 11.01 3.22
CA LEU A 558 3.41 11.11 4.64
C LEU A 558 3.40 12.54 5.17
N MET A 559 4.12 13.46 4.54
CA MET A 559 4.13 14.87 4.94
C MET A 559 2.75 15.53 4.87
N ASP A 560 1.85 15.08 3.98
CA ASP A 560 0.49 15.61 3.94
C ASP A 560 -0.33 15.19 5.16
N ALA A 561 -0.06 14.02 5.72
CA ALA A 561 -0.79 13.44 6.85
C ALA A 561 -0.14 13.71 8.22
N LEU A 562 1.17 13.97 8.25
CA LEU A 562 1.95 14.16 9.46
C LEU A 562 2.58 15.54 9.54
N GLY A 563 2.95 16.15 8.42
CA GLY A 563 3.78 17.35 8.33
C GLY A 563 3.03 18.67 8.19
N HIS A 564 1.78 18.79 8.65
CA HIS A 564 1.00 20.04 8.50
C HIS A 564 1.67 21.25 9.18
N THR A 565 2.51 20.99 10.20
CA THR A 565 3.29 21.99 10.93
C THR A 565 4.56 22.43 10.19
N LEU A 566 4.91 21.76 9.08
CA LEU A 566 6.09 22.09 8.29
C LEU A 566 5.82 23.24 7.30
N PRO A 567 6.87 24.02 6.94
CA PRO A 567 6.75 25.12 6.00
C PRO A 567 6.03 24.72 4.70
N ALA A 568 5.16 25.60 4.21
CA ALA A 568 4.40 25.34 2.99
C ALA A 568 5.32 25.22 1.77
N GLU A 569 6.42 25.98 1.77
CA GLU A 569 7.48 25.96 0.77
C GLU A 569 8.12 24.57 0.69
N LEU A 570 8.45 23.97 1.83
CA LEU A 570 8.96 22.60 1.91
C LEU A 570 7.92 21.60 1.39
N ARG A 571 6.67 21.69 1.85
CA ARG A 571 5.59 20.79 1.38
C ARG A 571 5.35 20.90 -0.13
N SER A 572 5.52 22.09 -0.71
CA SER A 572 5.37 22.31 -2.15
C SER A 572 6.42 21.58 -2.99
N LEU A 573 7.57 21.21 -2.42
CA LEU A 573 8.62 20.48 -3.14
C LEU A 573 8.18 19.07 -3.53
N ARG A 574 7.19 18.48 -2.83
CA ARG A 574 6.63 17.16 -3.15
C ARG A 574 6.22 17.02 -4.61
N GLN A 575 5.64 18.06 -5.20
CA GLN A 575 5.13 18.01 -6.58
C GLN A 575 6.25 17.76 -7.62
N TYR A 576 7.51 17.94 -7.21
CA TYR A 576 8.68 17.77 -8.07
C TYR A 576 9.43 16.46 -7.84
N ASP A 577 9.01 15.62 -6.88
CA ASP A 577 9.53 14.27 -6.71
C ASP A 577 9.05 13.37 -7.85
N THR A 578 9.97 12.60 -8.46
CA THR A 578 9.67 11.72 -9.60
C THR A 578 9.05 10.39 -9.16
N GLY A 579 8.96 10.15 -7.85
CA GLY A 579 8.44 8.90 -7.29
C GLY A 579 9.36 7.71 -7.57
N GLN A 580 10.67 7.87 -7.37
CA GLN A 580 11.52 6.67 -7.22
C GLN A 580 11.32 6.08 -5.81
N LEU A 581 12.08 5.05 -5.44
CA LEU A 581 12.08 4.56 -4.05
C LEU A 581 12.67 5.63 -3.11
N TRP A 582 13.83 6.12 -3.51
CA TRP A 582 14.53 7.25 -2.90
C TRP A 582 14.09 8.56 -3.56
N ALA A 583 13.99 9.63 -2.78
CA ALA A 583 13.56 10.93 -3.26
C ALA A 583 14.48 11.42 -4.40
N HIS A 584 13.87 11.73 -5.53
CA HIS A 584 14.56 12.13 -6.74
C HIS A 584 13.78 13.26 -7.40
N TYR A 585 14.41 14.40 -7.60
CA TYR A 585 13.73 15.62 -8.00
C TYR A 585 13.92 15.86 -9.49
N SER A 586 12.83 16.27 -10.15
CA SER A 586 12.88 16.81 -11.52
C SER A 586 13.83 18.02 -11.62
N PRO A 587 14.25 18.43 -12.84
CA PRO A 587 15.11 19.60 -13.01
C PRO A 587 14.55 20.88 -12.37
N GLN A 588 13.22 21.07 -12.46
CA GLN A 588 12.54 22.18 -11.79
C GLN A 588 12.57 22.03 -10.27
N GLY A 589 12.41 20.80 -9.77
CA GLY A 589 12.53 20.48 -8.35
C GLY A 589 13.91 20.81 -7.80
N MET A 590 14.98 20.44 -8.51
CA MET A 590 16.36 20.75 -8.11
C MET A 590 16.60 22.26 -7.99
N GLN A 591 16.07 23.06 -8.91
CA GLN A 591 16.17 24.53 -8.83
C GLN A 591 15.42 25.10 -7.62
N ARG A 592 14.20 24.60 -7.36
CA ARG A 592 13.39 25.02 -6.20
C ARG A 592 14.03 24.61 -4.88
N LEU A 593 14.55 23.39 -4.82
CA LEU A 593 15.25 22.84 -3.67
C LEU A 593 16.52 23.64 -3.39
N ALA A 594 17.32 23.92 -4.41
CA ALA A 594 18.51 24.77 -4.28
C ALA A 594 18.15 26.16 -3.75
N GLY A 595 17.11 26.81 -4.29
CA GLY A 595 16.67 28.13 -3.84
C GLY A 595 16.09 28.14 -2.43
N TRP A 596 15.52 27.02 -1.97
CA TRP A 596 15.01 26.87 -0.60
C TRP A 596 16.12 26.58 0.43
N LEU A 597 17.19 25.90 -0.02
CA LEU A 597 18.39 25.63 0.78
C LEU A 597 19.39 26.79 0.76
N GLU A 598 19.35 27.64 -0.27
CA GLU A 598 20.06 28.91 -0.31
C GLU A 598 19.49 29.90 0.73
N PRO A 599 20.31 30.81 1.25
CA PRO A 599 20.32 30.93 2.68
C PRO A 599 19.20 31.77 3.33
N SER A 600 18.65 31.19 4.39
CA SER A 600 18.40 31.87 5.67
C SER A 600 19.71 32.06 6.49
N THR A 601 20.88 31.70 5.93
CA THR A 601 22.25 31.82 6.45
C THR A 601 23.15 32.70 5.56
N GLY A 602 23.24 34.01 5.85
CA GLY A 602 23.96 35.00 5.00
C GLY A 602 25.26 34.50 4.34
N GLN A 603 25.37 34.67 3.02
CA GLN A 603 26.54 34.42 2.16
C GLN A 603 27.58 33.42 2.71
N ALA A 604 27.21 32.17 2.91
CA ALA A 604 28.19 31.09 2.90
C ALA A 604 28.49 30.74 1.43
N GLU A 605 29.74 30.90 1.01
CA GLU A 605 30.21 30.57 -0.34
C GLU A 605 29.88 29.11 -0.66
N ALA A 606 28.89 28.91 -1.52
CA ALA A 606 28.54 27.59 -1.99
C ALA A 606 29.54 27.12 -3.04
N TYR A 607 30.40 26.17 -2.66
CA TYR A 607 31.31 25.53 -3.60
C TYR A 607 30.53 24.58 -4.52
N SER A 608 30.40 24.98 -5.79
CA SER A 608 29.86 24.16 -6.88
C SER A 608 31.04 23.63 -7.69
N MET A 609 31.13 22.31 -7.86
CA MET A 609 32.15 21.68 -8.70
C MET A 609 31.49 20.84 -9.79
N SER A 610 31.79 21.18 -11.04
CA SER A 610 31.41 20.38 -12.21
C SER A 610 32.05 19.00 -12.12
N ALA A 611 31.35 17.97 -12.57
CA ALA A 611 31.94 16.64 -12.70
C ALA A 611 33.15 16.66 -13.65
N PRO A 612 34.20 15.86 -13.39
CA PRO A 612 35.35 15.76 -14.28
C PRO A 612 34.88 15.28 -15.66
N THR A 613 35.27 16.03 -16.71
CA THR A 613 35.01 15.68 -18.11
C THR A 613 35.76 14.42 -18.52
N LEU A 614 35.09 13.54 -19.27
CA LEU A 614 35.69 12.40 -19.98
C LEU A 614 36.80 12.84 -20.95
#